data_AF-A0A934YGU8-F1
#
_entry.id   AF-A0A934YGU8-F1
#
_cell.length_a   1.000
_cell.length_b   1.000
_cell.length_c   1.000
_cell.angle_alpha   90.00
_cell.angle_beta   90.00
_cell.angle_gamma   90.00
#
_symmetry.space_group_name_H-M   'P 1'
#
loop_
_entity.id
_entity.type
_entity.pdbx_description
1 polymer ?
#
loop_
_entity_poly.entity_id
_entity_poly.type
_entity_poly.pdbx_seq_one_letter_code
_entity_poly.pdbx_strand_id
1 'polypeptide(L)'
;MRVLRTLARAALARHLALAPFAVSVLGCNGRATKADCEQMLDKYLDMVIADDPELAKLPPAQKQIARDMKRAVRKAQPSYRKVFEQCEAEITKKEHRCAMAAPNPNVWESCID
;
A
#
# COMPACT_ATOMS: atom_id res chain seq x y z
N MET A 1 -9.91 70.61 -7.93
CA MET A 1 -9.46 71.05 -9.27
C MET A 1 -7.94 71.04 -9.31
N ARG A 2 -7.33 70.46 -10.36
CA ARG A 2 -5.91 70.51 -10.75
C ARG A 2 -4.96 69.72 -9.83
N VAL A 3 -4.84 68.41 -10.06
CA VAL A 3 -3.68 67.82 -10.78
C VAL A 3 -2.37 68.28 -10.15
N LEU A 4 -1.99 67.60 -9.07
CA LEU A 4 -0.69 67.72 -8.43
C LEU A 4 -0.03 66.34 -8.40
N ARG A 5 1.26 66.31 -8.72
CA ARG A 5 2.21 65.18 -8.62
C ARG A 5 2.31 64.31 -9.88
N THR A 6 2.82 64.98 -10.91
CA THR A 6 4.03 64.55 -11.65
C THR A 6 4.65 63.24 -11.14
N LEU A 7 4.32 62.17 -11.86
CA LEU A 7 5.24 61.19 -12.44
C LEU A 7 6.58 61.01 -11.70
N ALA A 8 6.51 60.31 -10.56
CA ALA A 8 7.66 59.74 -9.89
C ALA A 8 7.38 58.26 -9.66
N ARG A 9 7.78 57.41 -10.62
CA ARG A 9 8.10 55.99 -10.43
C ARG A 9 8.76 55.47 -11.70
N ALA A 10 9.98 55.94 -11.92
CA ALA A 10 10.98 55.18 -12.63
C ALA A 10 11.29 53.93 -11.80
N ALA A 11 10.78 52.78 -12.23
CA ALA A 11 11.26 51.45 -11.83
C ALA A 11 10.76 50.42 -12.84
N LEU A 12 11.28 50.52 -14.06
CA LEU A 12 11.42 49.38 -14.96
C LEU A 12 12.35 48.37 -14.26
N ALA A 13 11.77 47.43 -13.51
CA ALA A 13 12.45 46.23 -13.04
C ALA A 13 11.39 45.12 -12.92
N ARG A 14 11.13 44.43 -14.02
CA ARG A 14 11.69 43.10 -14.32
C ARG A 14 11.17 42.00 -13.38
N HIS A 15 10.31 41.18 -13.97
CA HIS A 15 9.96 39.80 -13.60
C HIS A 15 8.88 39.59 -12.52
N LEU A 16 7.62 39.58 -12.99
CA LEU A 16 6.67 38.55 -12.58
C LEU A 16 7.35 37.18 -12.78
N ALA A 17 7.92 36.62 -11.72
CA ALA A 17 8.28 35.21 -11.66
C ALA A 17 7.18 34.51 -10.86
N LEU A 18 6.07 34.17 -11.54
CA LEU A 18 5.25 33.04 -11.13
C LEU A 18 6.18 31.83 -11.14
N ALA A 19 6.61 31.36 -9.97
CA ALA A 19 7.29 30.07 -9.86
C ALA A 19 6.21 28.97 -9.92
N PRO A 20 6.13 28.15 -10.98
CA PRO A 20 5.35 26.95 -10.90
C PRO A 20 6.14 25.98 -10.01
N PHE A 21 5.65 25.73 -8.79
CA PHE A 21 6.03 24.52 -8.07
C PHE A 21 5.50 23.32 -8.87
N ALA A 22 6.26 22.91 -9.88
CA ALA A 22 6.08 21.62 -10.53
C ALA A 22 6.57 20.55 -9.54
N VAL A 23 5.71 20.19 -8.58
CA VAL A 23 5.88 18.96 -7.80
C VAL A 23 5.54 17.82 -8.75
N SER A 24 6.53 17.42 -9.54
CA SER A 24 6.52 16.20 -10.32
C SER A 24 6.53 15.03 -9.34
N VAL A 25 5.35 14.60 -8.87
CA VAL A 25 5.19 13.28 -8.25
C VAL A 25 5.35 12.27 -9.38
N LEU A 26 6.61 11.97 -9.74
CA LEU A 26 6.95 10.74 -10.43
C LEU A 26 6.45 9.62 -9.51
N GLY A 27 5.25 9.10 -9.80
CA GLY A 27 4.68 8.00 -9.07
C GLY A 27 5.60 6.80 -9.21
N CYS A 28 6.40 6.52 -8.18
CA CYS A 28 7.16 5.30 -8.02
C CYS A 28 6.21 4.10 -7.77
N ASN A 29 5.29 3.84 -8.71
CA ASN A 29 4.45 2.65 -8.72
C ASN A 29 5.23 1.51 -9.38
N GLY A 30 6.35 1.13 -8.76
CA GLY A 30 7.10 -0.06 -9.13
C GLY A 30 6.38 -1.35 -8.72
N ARG A 31 7.02 -2.48 -8.99
CA ARG A 31 6.61 -3.79 -8.48
C ARG A 31 6.74 -3.86 -6.96
N ALA A 32 5.93 -4.71 -6.35
CA ALA A 32 6.10 -5.12 -4.97
C ALA A 32 7.47 -5.76 -4.79
N THR A 33 8.11 -5.49 -3.65
CA THR A 33 9.34 -6.17 -3.27
C THR A 33 9.03 -7.55 -2.69
N LYS A 34 10.06 -8.39 -2.54
CA LYS A 34 9.96 -9.66 -1.81
C LYS A 34 9.30 -9.51 -0.43
N ALA A 35 9.71 -8.48 0.32
CA ALA A 35 9.17 -8.20 1.64
C ALA A 35 7.70 -7.76 1.59
N ASP A 36 7.31 -6.98 0.59
CA ASP A 36 5.92 -6.58 0.36
C ASP A 36 5.04 -7.81 0.09
N CYS A 37 5.52 -8.74 -0.75
CA CYS A 37 4.82 -9.99 -1.07
C CYS A 37 4.69 -10.91 0.15
N GLU A 38 5.74 -11.05 0.95
CA GLU A 38 5.65 -11.81 2.19
C GLU A 38 4.61 -11.23 3.14
N GLN A 39 4.64 -9.92 3.35
CA GLN A 39 3.69 -9.23 4.22
C GLN A 39 2.25 -9.38 3.73
N MET A 40 2.04 -9.21 2.43
CA MET A 40 0.73 -9.25 1.79
C MET A 40 0.09 -10.64 1.85
N LEU A 41 0.87 -11.70 1.61
CA LEU A 41 0.40 -13.08 1.71
C LEU A 41 0.19 -13.50 3.17
N ASP A 42 1.06 -13.08 4.09
CA ASP A 42 0.87 -13.32 5.52
C ASP A 42 -0.42 -12.68 6.03
N LYS A 43 -0.74 -11.46 5.58
CA LYS A 43 -2.01 -10.80 5.90
C LYS A 43 -3.21 -11.62 5.40
N TYR A 44 -3.15 -12.12 4.17
CA TYR A 44 -4.23 -12.96 3.63
C TYR A 44 -4.44 -14.22 4.48
N LEU A 45 -3.35 -14.91 4.81
CA LEU A 45 -3.39 -16.07 5.69
C LEU A 45 -3.97 -15.72 7.06
N ASP A 46 -3.63 -14.56 7.62
CA ASP A 46 -4.17 -14.13 8.91
C ASP A 46 -5.68 -13.94 8.90
N MET A 47 -6.23 -13.35 7.82
CA MET A 47 -7.67 -13.16 7.68
C MET A 47 -8.39 -14.50 7.50
N VAL A 48 -7.91 -15.36 6.59
CA VAL A 48 -8.50 -16.68 6.36
C VAL A 48 -8.42 -17.58 7.59
N ILE A 49 -7.32 -17.53 8.33
CA ILE A 49 -7.15 -18.30 9.56
C ILE A 49 -8.04 -17.73 10.67
N ALA A 50 -8.21 -16.40 10.76
CA ALA A 50 -9.06 -15.79 11.78
C ALA A 50 -10.53 -16.23 11.67
N ASP A 51 -11.00 -16.53 10.45
CA ASP A 51 -12.35 -17.03 10.18
C ASP A 51 -12.53 -18.54 10.48
N ASP A 52 -11.48 -19.24 10.93
CA ASP A 52 -11.56 -20.67 11.28
C ASP A 52 -12.37 -20.91 12.58
N PRO A 53 -13.54 -21.59 12.51
CA PRO A 53 -14.40 -21.80 13.66
C PRO A 53 -13.76 -22.72 14.72
N GLU A 54 -12.79 -23.55 14.37
CA GLU A 54 -12.08 -24.38 15.35
C GLU A 54 -11.18 -23.54 16.26
N LEU A 55 -10.64 -22.43 15.75
CA LEU A 55 -9.87 -21.50 16.59
C LEU A 55 -10.75 -20.75 17.58
N ALA A 56 -12.03 -20.51 17.24
CA ALA A 56 -12.96 -19.85 18.16
C ALA A 56 -13.14 -20.65 19.46
N LYS A 57 -13.08 -21.99 19.37
CA LYS A 57 -13.26 -22.95 20.48
C LYS A 57 -12.05 -23.08 21.39
N LEU A 58 -10.87 -22.62 20.96
CA LEU A 58 -9.64 -22.76 21.74
C LEU A 58 -9.55 -21.72 22.87
N PRO A 59 -8.89 -22.03 24.00
CA PRO A 59 -8.49 -21.05 24.99
C PRO A 59 -7.59 -19.95 24.39
N PRO A 60 -7.63 -18.69 24.87
CA PRO A 60 -6.86 -17.58 24.29
C PRO A 60 -5.36 -17.87 24.12
N ALA A 61 -4.73 -18.52 25.11
CA ALA A 61 -3.32 -18.88 25.07
C ALA A 61 -2.98 -19.88 23.95
N GLN A 62 -3.93 -20.72 23.55
CA GLN A 62 -3.75 -21.72 22.48
C GLN A 62 -4.08 -21.16 21.10
N LYS A 63 -4.94 -20.13 21.01
CA LYS A 63 -5.33 -19.52 19.72
C LYS A 63 -4.12 -19.04 18.94
N GLN A 64 -3.22 -18.29 19.59
CA GLN A 64 -2.06 -17.74 18.89
C GLN A 64 -1.13 -18.85 18.38
N ILE A 65 -0.85 -19.86 19.20
CA ILE A 65 -0.04 -21.02 18.80
C ILE A 65 -0.67 -21.75 17.60
N ALA A 66 -1.99 -21.98 17.65
CA ALA A 66 -2.71 -22.64 16.56
C ALA A 66 -2.73 -21.81 15.27
N ARG A 67 -2.84 -20.47 15.37
CA ARG A 67 -2.71 -19.55 14.22
C ARG A 67 -1.33 -19.65 13.58
N ASP A 68 -0.28 -19.59 14.40
CA ASP A 68 1.11 -19.65 13.92
C ASP A 68 1.42 -20.99 13.26
N MET A 69 0.94 -22.09 13.84
CA MET A 69 1.06 -23.42 13.24
C MET A 69 0.32 -23.53 11.90
N LYS A 70 -0.92 -23.06 11.82
CA LYS A 70 -1.69 -23.05 10.56
C LYS A 70 -1.00 -22.20 9.49
N ARG A 71 -0.46 -21.03 9.85
CA ARG A 71 0.32 -20.19 8.93
C ARG A 71 1.55 -20.93 8.42
N ALA A 72 2.34 -21.53 9.31
CA ALA A 72 3.54 -22.28 8.94
C ALA A 72 3.21 -23.45 7.98
N VAL A 73 2.14 -24.20 8.26
CA VAL A 73 1.68 -25.29 7.38
C VAL A 73 1.29 -24.76 5.99
N ARG A 74 0.62 -23.60 5.90
CA ARG A 74 0.28 -22.98 4.61
C ARG A 74 1.53 -22.53 3.84
N LYS A 75 2.48 -21.86 4.51
CA LYS A 75 3.75 -21.42 3.89
C LYS A 75 4.64 -22.58 3.43
N ALA A 76 4.52 -23.75 4.08
CA ALA A 76 5.27 -24.95 3.70
C ALA A 76 4.74 -25.65 2.43
N GLN A 77 3.55 -25.30 1.94
CA GLN A 77 2.99 -25.94 0.75
C GLN A 77 3.75 -25.49 -0.51
N PRO A 78 4.04 -26.40 -1.48
CA PRO A 78 4.68 -26.02 -2.73
C PRO A 78 3.92 -24.95 -3.54
N SER A 79 2.60 -24.90 -3.38
CA SER A 79 1.74 -23.87 -3.98
C SER A 79 2.04 -22.47 -3.46
N TYR A 80 2.42 -22.33 -2.18
CA TYR A 80 2.77 -21.03 -1.59
C TYR A 80 3.92 -20.38 -2.34
N ARG A 81 4.96 -21.16 -2.67
CA ARG A 81 6.11 -20.65 -3.44
C ARG A 81 5.69 -20.11 -4.81
N LYS A 82 4.80 -20.80 -5.52
CA LYS A 82 4.30 -20.34 -6.82
C LYS A 82 3.54 -19.02 -6.71
N VAL A 83 2.66 -18.91 -5.72
CA VAL A 83 1.89 -17.67 -5.46
C VAL A 83 2.82 -16.53 -5.04
N PHE A 84 3.87 -16.82 -4.26
CA PHE A 84 4.88 -15.85 -3.87
C PHE A 84 5.66 -15.32 -5.09
N GLU A 85 6.14 -16.21 -5.95
CA GLU A 85 6.84 -15.85 -7.19
C GLU A 85 5.94 -15.04 -8.13
N GLN A 86 4.66 -15.42 -8.24
CA GLN A 86 3.67 -14.65 -8.99
C GLN A 86 3.47 -13.25 -8.40
N CYS A 87 3.44 -13.12 -7.07
CA CYS A 87 3.35 -11.82 -6.42
C CYS A 87 4.52 -10.91 -6.83
N GLU A 88 5.76 -11.41 -6.78
CA GLU A 88 6.94 -10.62 -7.16
C GLU A 88 6.90 -10.20 -8.63
N ALA A 89 6.31 -11.02 -9.50
CA ALA A 89 6.23 -10.76 -10.94
C ALA A 89 5.08 -9.78 -11.31
N GLU A 90 3.93 -9.90 -10.64
CA GLU A 90 2.68 -9.31 -11.11
C GLU A 90 2.17 -8.18 -10.22
N ILE A 91 2.46 -8.20 -8.91
CA ILE A 91 1.89 -7.22 -7.99
C ILE A 91 2.66 -5.90 -8.03
N THR A 92 1.91 -4.82 -8.16
CA THR A 92 2.39 -3.45 -8.07
C THR A 92 2.32 -2.94 -6.63
N LYS A 93 3.11 -1.92 -6.32
CA LYS A 93 3.02 -1.21 -5.03
C LYS A 93 1.63 -0.62 -4.77
N LYS A 94 0.83 -0.35 -5.80
CA LYS A 94 -0.54 0.16 -5.65
C LYS A 94 -1.48 -0.95 -5.15
N GLU A 95 -1.42 -2.12 -5.77
CA GLU A 95 -2.22 -3.29 -5.40
C GLU A 95 -1.83 -3.79 -4.01
N HIS A 96 -0.52 -3.83 -3.70
CA HIS A 96 -0.03 -4.10 -2.34
C HIS A 96 -0.68 -3.18 -1.31
N ARG A 97 -0.65 -1.84 -1.52
CA ARG A 97 -1.29 -0.90 -0.59
C ARG A 97 -2.79 -1.12 -0.44
N CYS A 98 -3.48 -1.44 -1.53
CA CYS A 98 -4.91 -1.81 -1.50
C CYS A 98 -5.13 -3.04 -0.62
N ALA A 99 -4.39 -4.11 -0.90
CA ALA A 99 -4.55 -5.39 -0.19
C ALA A 99 -4.17 -5.26 1.28
N MET A 100 -3.16 -4.44 1.60
CA MET A 100 -2.78 -4.11 2.98
C MET A 100 -3.82 -3.25 3.71
N ALA A 101 -4.71 -2.56 3.01
CA ALA A 101 -5.86 -1.85 3.59
C ALA A 101 -7.14 -2.70 3.67
N ALA A 102 -7.20 -3.84 2.96
CA ALA A 102 -8.41 -4.67 2.90
C ALA A 102 -8.85 -5.20 4.29
N PRO A 103 -10.13 -5.11 4.66
CA PRO A 103 -10.63 -5.56 5.96
C PRO A 103 -10.96 -7.06 6.02
N ASN A 104 -11.04 -7.75 4.88
CA ASN A 104 -11.39 -9.17 4.79
C ASN A 104 -10.82 -9.80 3.49
N PRO A 105 -10.83 -11.13 3.35
CA PRO A 105 -10.26 -11.82 2.18
C PRO A 105 -10.88 -11.38 0.85
N ASN A 106 -12.20 -11.21 0.78
CA ASN A 106 -12.88 -10.83 -0.48
C ASN A 106 -12.43 -9.46 -0.98
N VAL A 107 -12.26 -8.48 -0.08
CA VAL A 107 -11.75 -7.15 -0.45
C VAL A 107 -10.27 -7.23 -0.82
N TRP A 108 -9.50 -8.11 -0.18
CA TRP A 108 -8.10 -8.33 -0.53
C TRP A 108 -7.96 -8.91 -1.94
N GLU A 109 -8.79 -9.88 -2.31
CA GLU A 109 -8.81 -10.48 -3.65
C GLU A 109 -9.18 -9.44 -4.72
N SER A 110 -10.17 -8.59 -4.43
CA SER A 110 -10.56 -7.48 -5.35
C SER A 110 -9.46 -6.43 -5.59
N CYS A 111 -8.37 -6.46 -4.82
CA CYS A 111 -7.22 -5.58 -5.04
C CYS A 111 -6.23 -6.12 -6.08
N ILE A 112 -6.30 -7.41 -6.45
CA ILE A 112 -5.32 -8.08 -7.30
C ILE A 112 -5.92 -8.83 -8.50
N ASP A 113 -7.25 -8.85 -8.59
CA ASP A 113 -8.01 -9.26 -9.79
C ASP A 113 -7.95 -8.18 -10.88
#